data_AF-A0A931U119-F1
#
_entry.id   AF-A0A931U119-F1
#
_cell.length_a   1.000
_cell.length_b   1.000
_cell.length_c   1.000
_cell.angle_alpha   90.00
_cell.angle_beta   90.00
_cell.angle_gamma   90.00
#
_symmetry.space_group_name_H-M   'P 1'
#
loop_
_entity.id
_entity.type
_entity.pdbx_description
1 polymer ?
#
loop_
_entity_poly.entity_id
_entity_poly.type
_entity_poly.pdbx_seq_one_letter_code
_entity_poly.pdbx_strand_id
1 'polypeptide(L)'
;MSESSTGDIFATWRKALDSQMETWSKLMAESMGTEAFAAALGRQMETYLSTHGQLQKRFMDVMEQYLKSLNLPSRNDLARLAAQVGAVEAKVDELDVRDDEVVAQLQAIQSSVEAIHAHLDASEQARQAALRDVHAALAALEARLAQQAEAQEGRPAETPPASERPERPRGRPRAQR
;
A
#
# COMPACT_ATOMS: atom_id res chain seq x y z
N MET A 1 56.84 68.43 -58.64
CA MET A 1 56.15 69.07 -57.49
C MET A 1 54.95 68.20 -57.12
N SER A 2 55.14 67.13 -56.35
CA SER A 2 54.07 66.15 -56.08
C SER A 2 54.33 65.29 -54.83
N GLU A 3 54.94 65.86 -53.79
CA GLU A 3 55.09 65.19 -52.48
C GLU A 3 54.33 65.87 -51.33
N SER A 4 53.78 67.08 -51.54
CA SER A 4 53.10 67.86 -50.49
C SER A 4 51.58 67.68 -50.42
N SER A 5 50.93 66.93 -51.32
CA SER A 5 49.45 66.83 -51.36
C SER A 5 48.89 65.60 -50.64
N THR A 6 49.57 64.45 -50.67
CA THR A 6 49.07 63.20 -50.06
C THR A 6 49.17 63.20 -48.54
N GLY A 7 50.24 63.79 -47.97
CA GLY A 7 50.41 63.93 -46.53
C GLY A 7 49.37 64.85 -45.88
N ASP A 8 48.95 65.89 -46.60
CA ASP A 8 48.01 66.91 -46.11
C ASP A 8 46.55 66.39 -46.09
N ILE A 9 46.20 65.53 -47.05
CA ILE A 9 44.89 64.85 -47.09
C ILE A 9 44.76 63.86 -45.93
N PHE A 10 45.80 63.08 -45.64
CA PHE A 10 45.77 62.13 -44.51
C PHE A 10 45.73 62.86 -43.16
N ALA A 11 46.47 63.96 -43.02
CA ALA A 11 46.41 64.80 -41.82
C ALA A 11 45.01 65.41 -41.61
N THR A 12 44.37 65.87 -42.69
CA THR A 12 43.00 66.40 -42.65
C THR A 12 41.97 65.32 -42.28
N TRP A 13 42.08 64.12 -42.86
CA TRP A 13 41.22 62.99 -42.52
C TRP A 13 41.40 62.53 -41.08
N ARG A 14 42.65 62.44 -40.60
CA ARG A 14 42.98 62.12 -39.20
C ARG A 14 42.32 63.12 -38.25
N LYS A 15 42.44 64.42 -38.54
CA LYS A 15 41.82 65.50 -37.74
C LYS A 15 40.30 65.45 -37.75
N ALA A 16 39.69 65.13 -38.89
CA ALA A 16 38.25 64.94 -38.98
C ALA A 16 37.78 63.73 -38.14
N LEU A 17 38.55 62.64 -38.14
CA LEU A 17 38.29 61.46 -37.32
C LEU A 17 38.41 61.78 -35.82
N ASP A 18 39.48 62.47 -35.42
CA ASP A 18 39.73 62.83 -34.03
C ASP A 18 38.64 63.79 -33.52
N SER A 19 38.23 64.78 -34.33
CA SER A 19 37.12 65.69 -34.01
C SER A 19 35.77 64.98 -33.91
N GLN A 20 35.52 64.02 -34.80
CA GLN A 20 34.31 63.20 -34.76
C GLN A 20 34.31 62.35 -33.47
N MET A 21 35.45 61.72 -33.15
CA MET A 21 35.60 60.88 -31.97
C MET A 21 35.48 61.69 -30.67
N GLU A 22 36.00 62.92 -30.63
CA GLU A 22 35.82 63.83 -29.50
C GLU A 22 34.36 64.26 -29.34
N THR A 23 33.67 64.54 -30.45
CA THR A 23 32.24 64.87 -30.45
C THR A 23 31.40 63.69 -29.96
N TRP A 24 31.67 62.48 -30.45
CA TRP A 24 31.02 61.25 -29.97
C TRP A 24 31.36 60.95 -28.52
N SER A 25 32.60 61.19 -28.08
CA SER A 25 33.02 60.97 -26.70
C SER A 25 32.32 61.95 -25.75
N LYS A 26 32.17 63.21 -26.15
CA LYS A 26 31.43 64.22 -25.38
C LYS A 26 29.95 63.90 -25.31
N LEU A 27 29.35 63.53 -26.44
CA LEU A 27 27.95 63.11 -26.51
C LEU A 27 27.69 61.86 -25.66
N MET A 28 28.61 60.89 -25.69
CA MET A 28 28.56 59.71 -24.84
C MET A 28 28.71 60.06 -23.36
N ALA A 29 29.67 60.90 -23.00
CA ALA A 29 29.87 61.33 -21.62
C ALA A 29 28.65 62.08 -21.06
N GLU A 30 28.04 62.94 -21.87
CA GLU A 30 26.82 63.68 -21.51
C GLU A 30 25.61 62.73 -21.41
N SER A 31 25.48 61.78 -22.34
CA SER A 31 24.37 60.82 -22.33
C SER A 31 24.45 59.79 -21.20
N MET A 32 25.65 59.29 -20.85
CA MET A 32 25.84 58.30 -19.78
C MET A 32 25.45 58.85 -18.39
N GLY A 33 25.47 60.17 -18.22
CA GLY A 33 25.02 60.85 -17.01
C GLY A 33 23.50 61.10 -16.95
N THR A 34 22.75 60.79 -18.00
CA THR A 34 21.30 61.05 -18.05
C THR A 34 20.48 59.86 -17.57
N GLU A 35 19.42 60.13 -16.81
CA GLU A 35 18.45 59.11 -16.39
C GLU A 35 17.77 58.42 -17.59
N ALA A 36 17.63 59.12 -18.72
CA ALA A 36 17.09 58.58 -19.96
C ALA A 36 17.96 57.44 -20.55
N PHE A 37 19.28 57.54 -20.45
CA PHE A 37 20.20 56.48 -20.87
C PHE A 37 20.10 55.25 -19.96
N ALA A 38 20.09 55.46 -18.65
CA ALA A 38 19.90 54.38 -17.68
C ALA A 38 18.54 53.66 -17.88
N ALA A 39 17.47 54.40 -18.13
CA ALA A 39 16.14 53.86 -18.42
C ALA A 39 16.06 53.15 -19.78
N ALA A 40 16.79 53.61 -20.79
CA ALA A 40 16.89 52.94 -22.08
C ALA A 40 17.66 51.61 -21.97
N LEU A 41 18.79 51.62 -21.27
CA LEU A 41 19.58 50.41 -21.02
C LEU A 41 18.81 49.40 -20.17
N GLY A 42 18.08 49.87 -19.15
CA GLY A 42 17.18 49.02 -18.35
C GLY A 42 16.09 48.36 -19.19
N ARG A 43 15.43 49.10 -20.09
CA ARG A 43 14.43 48.53 -21.02
C ARG A 43 15.04 47.56 -22.02
N GLN A 44 16.27 47.79 -22.48
CA GLN A 44 16.96 46.89 -23.39
C GLN A 44 17.39 45.60 -22.68
N MET A 45 17.89 45.66 -21.44
CA MET A 45 18.14 44.47 -20.62
C MET A 45 16.86 43.71 -20.32
N GLU A 46 15.76 44.40 -19.99
CA GLU A 46 14.46 43.77 -19.79
C GLU A 46 13.96 43.07 -21.05
N THR A 47 14.10 43.71 -22.22
CA THR A 47 13.73 43.11 -23.52
C THR A 47 14.63 41.91 -23.84
N TYR A 48 15.93 42.01 -23.57
CA TYR A 48 16.86 40.92 -23.76
C TYR A 48 16.52 39.73 -22.86
N LEU A 49 16.30 39.94 -21.56
CA LEU A 49 15.95 38.90 -20.60
C LEU A 49 14.59 38.25 -20.89
N SER A 50 13.56 39.06 -21.20
CA SER A 50 12.21 38.58 -21.51
C SER A 50 12.12 37.82 -22.83
N THR A 51 12.97 38.17 -23.81
CA THR A 51 12.99 37.53 -25.13
C THR A 51 13.90 36.30 -25.17
N HIS A 52 14.97 36.27 -24.38
CA HIS A 52 15.96 35.17 -24.40
C HIS A 52 15.33 33.81 -24.11
N GLY A 53 14.48 33.73 -23.09
CA GLY A 53 13.77 32.48 -22.76
C GLY A 53 12.78 32.03 -23.85
N GLN A 54 12.16 32.97 -24.55
CA GLN A 54 11.24 32.66 -25.66
C GLN A 54 12.01 32.22 -26.91
N LEU A 55 13.15 32.85 -27.20
CA LEU A 55 14.02 32.51 -28.31
C LEU A 55 14.62 31.11 -28.13
N GLN A 56 15.08 30.80 -26.91
CA GLN A 56 15.59 29.48 -26.56
C GLN A 56 14.52 28.39 -26.78
N LYS A 57 13.27 28.63 -26.35
CA LYS A 57 12.16 27.70 -26.59
C LYS A 57 11.91 27.46 -28.08
N ARG A 58 11.80 28.54 -28.87
CA ARG A 58 11.58 28.42 -30.32
C ARG A 58 12.72 27.68 -31.02
N PHE A 59 13.96 27.89 -30.60
CA PHE A 59 15.11 27.15 -31.13
C PHE A 59 15.02 25.65 -30.81
N MET A 60 14.60 25.29 -29.58
CA MET A 60 14.39 23.90 -29.19
C MET A 60 13.26 23.25 -30.01
N ASP A 61 12.17 23.97 -30.29
CA ASP A 61 11.06 23.47 -31.11
C ASP A 61 11.51 23.17 -32.55
N VAL A 62 12.31 24.04 -33.15
CA VAL A 62 12.90 23.85 -34.49
C VAL A 62 13.85 22.66 -34.49
N MET A 63 14.69 22.53 -33.46
CA MET A 63 15.61 21.40 -33.32
C MET A 63 14.86 20.08 -33.16
N GLU A 64 13.77 20.05 -32.41
CA GLU A 64 12.91 18.89 -32.26
C GLU A 64 12.26 18.48 -33.59
N GLN A 65 11.78 19.44 -34.39
CA GLN A 65 11.25 19.16 -35.73
C GLN A 65 12.34 18.62 -36.68
N TYR A 66 13.56 19.17 -36.59
CA TYR A 66 14.70 18.68 -37.36
C TYR A 66 15.08 17.24 -36.99
N LEU A 67 15.16 16.91 -35.70
CA LEU A 67 15.42 15.55 -35.23
C LEU A 67 14.33 14.56 -35.69
N LYS A 68 13.06 14.96 -35.60
CA LYS A 68 11.94 14.15 -36.11
C LYS A 68 12.05 13.89 -37.61
N SER A 69 12.50 14.88 -38.40
CA SER A 69 12.72 14.71 -39.85
C SER A 69 13.82 13.70 -40.18
N LEU A 70 14.79 13.53 -39.28
CA LEU A 70 15.84 12.51 -39.35
C LEU A 70 15.45 11.19 -38.69
N ASN A 71 14.18 11.06 -38.25
CA ASN A 71 13.68 9.92 -37.48
C ASN A 71 14.47 9.65 -36.18
N LEU A 72 15.03 10.72 -35.59
CA LEU A 72 15.74 10.68 -34.32
C LEU A 72 14.82 11.16 -33.19
N PRO A 73 14.78 10.45 -32.05
CA PRO A 73 13.95 10.83 -30.92
C PRO A 73 14.42 12.15 -30.30
N SER A 74 13.46 13.00 -29.93
CA SER A 74 13.77 14.25 -29.26
C SER A 74 14.09 14.03 -27.78
N ARG A 75 14.70 15.03 -27.13
CA ARG A 75 14.90 15.00 -25.67
C ARG A 75 13.58 14.87 -24.91
N ASN A 76 12.50 15.45 -25.43
CA ASN A 76 11.18 15.36 -24.82
C ASN A 76 10.62 13.93 -24.93
N ASP A 77 10.81 13.27 -26.08
CA ASP A 77 10.39 11.89 -26.27
C ASP A 77 11.14 10.94 -25.32
N LEU A 78 12.45 11.14 -25.14
CA LEU A 78 13.25 10.39 -24.15
C LEU A 78 12.79 10.63 -22.71
N ALA A 79 12.48 11.88 -22.36
CA ALA A 79 11.97 12.22 -21.02
C ALA A 79 10.60 11.57 -20.75
N ARG A 80 9.72 11.55 -21.75
CA ARG A 80 8.41 10.88 -21.66
C ARG A 80 8.56 9.38 -21.52
N LEU A 81 9.48 8.77 -22.26
CA LEU A 81 9.77 7.34 -22.13
C LEU A 81 10.33 7.02 -20.74
N ALA A 82 11.29 7.80 -20.24
CA ALA A 82 11.84 7.61 -18.89
C ALA A 82 10.76 7.73 -17.80
N ALA A 83 9.85 8.70 -17.94
CA ALA A 83 8.71 8.84 -17.02
C ALA A 83 7.76 7.64 -17.09
N GLN A 84 7.49 7.12 -18.30
CA GLN A 84 6.66 5.92 -18.47
C GLN A 84 7.32 4.67 -17.88
N VAL A 85 8.63 4.49 -18.08
CA VAL A 85 9.40 3.40 -17.49
C VAL A 85 9.35 3.48 -15.97
N GLY A 86 9.61 4.64 -15.37
CA GLY A 86 9.50 4.81 -13.92
C GLY A 86 8.08 4.56 -13.38
N ALA A 87 7.04 4.93 -14.13
CA ALA A 87 5.66 4.62 -13.76
C ALA A 87 5.34 3.11 -13.85
N VAL A 88 5.97 2.39 -14.78
CA VAL A 88 5.87 0.93 -14.87
C VAL A 88 6.62 0.27 -13.72
N GLU A 89 7.84 0.71 -13.41
CA GLU A 89 8.63 0.22 -12.26
C GLU A 89 7.82 0.35 -10.96
N ALA A 90 7.25 1.53 -10.69
CA ALA A 90 6.42 1.73 -9.50
C ALA A 90 5.18 0.82 -9.45
N LYS A 91 4.58 0.52 -10.61
CA LYS A 91 3.44 -0.41 -10.69
C LYS A 91 3.89 -1.86 -10.49
N VAL A 92 5.09 -2.23 -10.92
CA VAL A 92 5.67 -3.55 -10.68
C VAL A 92 5.94 -3.71 -9.19
N ASP A 93 6.54 -2.71 -8.54
CA ASP A 93 6.76 -2.73 -7.09
C ASP A 93 5.43 -2.88 -6.31
N GLU A 94 4.37 -2.19 -6.76
CA GLU A 94 3.03 -2.36 -6.16
C GLU A 94 2.46 -3.77 -6.37
N LEU A 95 2.71 -4.40 -7.51
CA LEU A 95 2.29 -5.77 -7.78
C LEU A 95 3.04 -6.77 -6.90
N ASP A 96 4.35 -6.59 -6.70
CA ASP A 96 5.14 -7.46 -5.82
C ASP A 96 4.58 -7.45 -4.38
N VAL A 97 4.22 -6.27 -3.87
CA VAL A 97 3.56 -6.15 -2.54
C VAL A 97 2.22 -6.88 -2.49
N ARG A 98 1.41 -6.78 -3.55
CA ARG A 98 0.11 -7.46 -3.62
C ARG A 98 0.27 -8.98 -3.72
N ASP A 99 1.29 -9.44 -4.43
CA ASP A 99 1.59 -10.87 -4.55
C ASP A 99 2.00 -11.45 -3.18
N ASP A 100 2.84 -10.74 -2.42
CA ASP A 100 3.17 -11.11 -1.03
C ASP A 100 1.92 -11.17 -0.14
N GLU A 101 1.00 -10.21 -0.29
CA GLU A 101 -0.27 -10.22 0.45
C GLU A 101 -1.15 -11.42 0.07
N VAL A 102 -1.27 -11.73 -1.22
CA VAL A 102 -2.03 -12.89 -1.70
C VAL A 102 -1.42 -14.19 -1.16
N VAL A 103 -0.10 -14.32 -1.17
CA VAL A 103 0.59 -15.49 -0.60
C VAL A 103 0.28 -15.62 0.90
N ALA A 104 0.33 -14.52 1.66
CA ALA A 104 -0.01 -14.52 3.08
C ALA A 104 -1.48 -14.93 3.32
N GLN A 105 -2.41 -14.43 2.51
CA GLN A 105 -3.82 -14.81 2.58
C GLN A 105 -4.04 -16.30 2.26
N LEU A 106 -3.35 -16.84 1.25
CA LEU A 106 -3.42 -18.27 0.92
C LEU A 106 -2.89 -19.15 2.06
N GLN A 107 -1.82 -18.74 2.73
CA GLN A 107 -1.29 -19.44 3.92
C GLN A 107 -2.29 -19.39 5.09
N ALA A 108 -2.95 -18.25 5.30
CA ALA A 108 -3.99 -18.12 6.32
C ALA A 108 -5.18 -19.05 6.02
N ILE A 109 -5.61 -19.12 4.76
CA ILE A 109 -6.67 -20.05 4.33
C ILE A 109 -6.23 -21.49 4.55
N GLN A 110 -5.01 -21.86 4.17
CA GLN A 110 -4.47 -23.21 4.35
C GLN A 110 -4.49 -23.62 5.83
N SER A 111 -4.00 -22.77 6.72
CA SER A 111 -4.03 -23.03 8.17
C SER A 111 -5.46 -23.13 8.72
N SER A 112 -6.40 -22.33 8.22
CA SER A 112 -7.80 -22.43 8.60
C SER A 112 -8.43 -23.75 8.12
N VAL A 113 -8.09 -24.22 6.92
CA VAL A 113 -8.57 -25.51 6.40
C VAL A 113 -8.03 -26.66 7.24
N GLU A 114 -6.76 -26.64 7.61
CA GLU A 114 -6.15 -27.63 8.50
C GLU A 114 -6.83 -27.65 9.87
N ALA A 115 -7.12 -26.48 10.44
CA ALA A 115 -7.85 -26.37 11.70
C ALA A 115 -9.29 -26.93 11.61
N ILE A 116 -10.00 -26.65 10.51
CA ILE A 116 -11.35 -27.19 10.26
C ILE A 116 -11.29 -28.71 10.15
N HIS A 117 -10.31 -29.25 9.42
CA HIS A 117 -10.15 -30.69 9.26
C HIS A 117 -9.88 -31.38 10.60
N ALA A 118 -8.95 -30.84 11.40
CA ALA A 118 -8.67 -31.36 12.74
C ALA A 118 -9.89 -31.30 13.67
N HIS A 119 -10.69 -30.23 13.57
CA HIS A 119 -11.93 -30.11 14.35
C HIS A 119 -12.99 -31.13 13.91
N LEU A 120 -13.11 -31.38 12.60
CA LEU A 120 -14.02 -32.40 12.06
C LEU A 120 -13.64 -33.80 12.56
N ASP A 121 -12.35 -34.15 12.47
CA ASP A 121 -11.84 -35.43 12.96
C ASP A 121 -12.11 -35.62 14.46
N ALA A 122 -11.87 -34.59 15.27
CA ALA A 122 -12.16 -34.61 16.70
C ALA A 122 -13.66 -34.80 16.98
N SER A 123 -14.52 -34.11 16.24
CA SER A 123 -15.98 -34.24 16.35
C SER A 123 -16.46 -35.64 15.97
N GLU A 124 -15.91 -36.21 14.91
CA GLU A 124 -16.22 -37.58 14.48
C GLU A 124 -15.77 -38.62 15.51
N GLN A 125 -14.57 -38.47 16.07
CA GLN A 125 -14.07 -39.34 17.13
C GLN A 125 -14.95 -39.26 18.38
N ALA A 126 -15.36 -38.06 18.79
CA ALA A 126 -16.26 -37.87 19.92
C ALA A 126 -17.64 -38.52 19.67
N ARG A 127 -18.18 -38.35 18.46
CA ARG A 127 -19.44 -39.01 18.06
C ARG A 127 -19.31 -40.53 18.04
N GLN A 128 -18.20 -41.08 17.55
CA GLN A 128 -17.94 -42.53 17.56
C GLN A 128 -17.77 -43.08 18.97
N ALA A 129 -17.14 -42.33 19.89
CA ALA A 129 -17.07 -42.70 21.30
C ALA A 129 -18.48 -42.74 21.92
N ALA A 130 -19.29 -41.70 21.70
CA ALA A 130 -20.66 -41.64 22.20
C ALA A 130 -21.53 -42.81 21.69
N LEU A 131 -21.40 -43.20 20.41
CA LEU A 131 -22.10 -44.37 19.87
C LEU A 131 -21.67 -45.67 20.54
N ARG A 132 -20.37 -45.84 20.84
CA ARG A 132 -19.87 -47.01 21.58
C ARG A 132 -20.45 -47.06 23.01
N ASP A 133 -20.51 -45.91 23.67
CA ASP A 133 -21.06 -45.81 25.02
C ASP A 133 -22.56 -46.13 25.04
N VAL A 134 -23.32 -45.65 24.04
CA VAL A 134 -24.74 -45.99 23.88
C VAL A 134 -24.94 -47.49 23.66
N HIS A 135 -24.14 -48.13 22.79
CA HIS A 135 -24.21 -49.58 22.59
C HIS A 135 -23.91 -50.35 23.89
N ALA A 136 -22.90 -49.92 24.66
CA ALA A 136 -22.58 -50.54 25.94
C ALA A 136 -23.71 -50.38 26.97
N ALA A 137 -24.33 -49.20 27.03
CA ALA A 137 -25.47 -48.95 27.91
C ALA A 137 -26.70 -49.79 27.56
N LEU A 138 -26.99 -49.96 26.25
CA LEU A 138 -28.03 -50.86 25.76
C LEU A 138 -27.79 -52.30 26.20
N ALA A 139 -26.57 -52.83 25.97
CA ALA A 139 -26.21 -54.19 26.40
C ALA A 139 -26.35 -54.37 27.92
N ALA A 140 -26.00 -53.36 28.71
CA ALA A 140 -26.16 -53.40 30.16
C ALA A 140 -27.65 -53.39 30.60
N LEU A 141 -28.51 -52.65 29.89
CA LEU A 141 -29.96 -52.66 30.14
C LEU A 141 -30.58 -54.02 29.79
N GLU A 142 -30.20 -54.60 28.66
CA GLU A 142 -30.62 -55.95 28.27
C GLU A 142 -30.24 -56.99 29.34
N ALA A 143 -28.99 -56.95 29.82
CA ALA A 143 -28.54 -57.84 30.89
C ALA A 143 -29.32 -57.65 32.20
N ARG A 144 -29.64 -56.40 32.57
CA ARG A 144 -30.48 -56.12 33.75
C ARG A 144 -31.91 -56.65 33.60
N LEU A 145 -32.50 -56.53 32.42
CA LEU A 145 -33.83 -57.07 32.14
C LEU A 145 -33.85 -58.60 32.23
N ALA A 146 -32.82 -59.28 31.71
CA ALA A 146 -32.67 -60.74 31.86
C ALA A 146 -32.60 -61.16 33.34
N GLN A 147 -31.78 -60.47 34.15
CA GLN A 147 -31.68 -60.73 35.59
C GLN A 147 -33.02 -60.50 36.33
N GLN A 148 -33.79 -59.49 35.94
CA GLN A 148 -35.10 -59.24 36.52
C GLN A 148 -36.13 -60.32 36.17
N ALA A 149 -36.09 -60.86 34.94
CA ALA A 149 -36.95 -61.96 34.53
C ALA A 149 -36.67 -63.24 35.36
N GLU A 150 -35.38 -63.60 35.50
CA GLU A 150 -34.96 -64.75 36.33
C GLU A 150 -35.37 -64.57 37.81
N ALA A 151 -35.24 -63.35 38.35
CA ALA A 151 -35.64 -63.05 39.73
C ALA A 151 -37.17 -63.08 39.96
N GLN A 152 -37.98 -62.83 38.92
CA GLN A 152 -39.44 -62.97 38.98
C GLN A 152 -39.90 -64.42 38.86
N GLU A 153 -39.22 -65.23 38.05
CA GLU A 153 -39.53 -66.66 37.86
C GLU A 153 -39.11 -67.53 39.07
N GLY A 154 -38.07 -67.10 39.81
CA GLY A 154 -37.61 -67.74 41.03
C GLY A 154 -38.37 -67.38 42.31
N ARG A 155 -39.41 -66.53 42.27
CA ARG A 155 -40.18 -66.15 43.48
C ARG A 155 -41.27 -67.21 43.76
N PRO A 156 -41.17 -68.04 44.81
CA PRO A 156 -42.25 -68.96 45.15
C PRO A 156 -43.48 -68.16 45.57
N ALA A 157 -44.68 -68.66 45.28
CA ALA A 157 -45.94 -68.12 45.79
C ALA A 157 -45.95 -68.18 47.32
N GLU A 158 -45.40 -67.16 47.97
CA GLU A 158 -45.37 -67.06 49.43
C GLU A 158 -46.80 -66.80 49.91
N THR A 159 -47.39 -67.83 50.49
CA THR A 159 -48.70 -67.78 51.15
C THR A 159 -48.52 -66.95 52.43
N PRO A 160 -49.36 -65.93 52.71
CA PRO A 160 -49.13 -65.05 53.84
C PRO A 160 -49.30 -65.80 55.17
N PRO A 161 -48.39 -65.66 56.14
CA PRO A 161 -48.54 -66.31 57.44
C PRO A 161 -49.61 -65.61 58.27
N ALA A 162 -50.44 -66.44 58.91
CA ALA A 162 -51.46 -66.01 59.86
C ALA A 162 -50.85 -65.16 60.98
N SER A 163 -51.49 -64.03 61.26
CA SER A 163 -51.10 -63.11 62.32
C SER A 163 -51.16 -63.79 63.70
N GLU A 164 -50.01 -64.06 64.31
CA GLU A 164 -49.93 -64.34 65.74
C GLU A 164 -50.05 -63.04 66.55
N ARG A 165 -50.98 -63.09 67.49
CA ARG A 165 -51.44 -62.01 68.38
C ARG A 165 -50.42 -61.79 69.50
N PRO A 166 -50.06 -60.54 69.87
CA PRO A 166 -49.10 -60.33 70.95
C PRO A 166 -49.78 -60.45 72.33
N GLU A 167 -49.40 -61.46 73.11
CA GLU A 167 -49.67 -61.53 74.56
C GLU A 167 -48.73 -60.59 75.32
N ARG A 168 -49.33 -59.72 76.14
CA ARG A 168 -48.66 -58.78 77.04
C ARG A 168 -48.18 -59.48 78.32
N PRO A 169 -47.01 -59.12 78.87
CA PRO A 169 -46.76 -59.28 80.30
C PRO A 169 -46.81 -57.90 80.99
N ARG A 170 -47.75 -57.71 81.92
CA ARG A 170 -47.72 -56.60 82.90
C ARG A 170 -47.60 -57.17 84.31
N GLY A 171 -46.39 -57.15 84.84
CA GLY A 171 -46.13 -57.21 86.27
C GLY A 171 -46.42 -55.85 86.93
N ARG A 172 -47.15 -55.86 88.04
CA ARG A 172 -47.34 -54.73 88.98
C ARG A 172 -46.05 -54.50 89.78
N PRO A 173 -45.86 -53.32 90.41
CA PRO A 173 -46.31 -53.18 91.81
C PRO A 173 -46.85 -51.77 92.19
N ARG A 174 -47.67 -51.78 93.28
CA ARG A 174 -47.91 -50.80 94.38
C ARG A 174 -47.62 -49.29 94.16
N ALA A 175 -48.28 -48.31 94.78
CA ALA A 175 -49.42 -48.17 95.69
C ALA A 175 -49.58 -46.65 95.97
N GLN A 176 -50.78 -46.19 96.38
CA GLN A 176 -51.09 -44.87 97.00
C GLN A 176 -50.83 -43.63 96.10
N ARG A 177 -51.61 -42.55 96.10
CA ARG A 177 -52.65 -42.02 96.98
C ARG A 177 -53.52 -41.09 96.15
#